data_AF-A0A3D5Q1J6-F1
#
_entry.id   AF-A0A3D5Q1J6-F1
#
_cell.length_a   1.000
_cell.length_b   1.000
_cell.length_c   1.000
_cell.angle_alpha   90.00
_cell.angle_beta   90.00
_cell.angle_gamma   90.00
#
_symmetry.space_group_name_H-M   'P 1'
#
loop_
_entity.id
_entity.type
_entity.pdbx_description
1 polymer ?
#
loop_
_entity_poly.entity_id
_entity_poly.type
_entity_poly.pdbx_seq_one_letter_code
_entity_poly.pdbx_strand_id
1 'polypeptide(L)' 'TDGQGRTVDFRNTVIVMTSNLGSDIIQQKAGEENYESMKNAVMEVVGTHFRPEFINRVDEVVV' A
#
# COMPACT_ATOMS: atom_id res chain seq x y z
N THR A 1 -16.21 -14.28 -4.95
CA THR A 1 -16.95 -15.53 -4.73
C THR A 1 -15.97 -16.56 -4.21
N ASP A 2 -16.43 -17.49 -3.38
CA ASP A 2 -15.62 -18.67 -3.03
C ASP A 2 -15.56 -19.67 -4.19
N GLY A 3 -14.77 -20.74 -4.04
CA GLY A 3 -14.68 -21.81 -5.05
C GLY A 3 -15.96 -22.63 -5.23
N GLN A 4 -16.99 -22.39 -4.42
CA GLN A 4 -18.31 -23.05 -4.49
C GLN A 4 -19.38 -22.15 -5.11
N GLY A 5 -19.01 -20.98 -5.63
CA GLY A 5 -19.93 -20.05 -6.30
C GLY A 5 -20.73 -19.17 -5.34
N ARG A 6 -20.42 -19.17 -4.04
CA ARG A 6 -21.07 -18.26 -3.08
C ARG A 6 -20.43 -16.87 -3.17
N THR A 7 -21.25 -15.84 -3.20
CA THR A 7 -20.76 -14.45 -3.12
C THR A 7 -20.31 -14.16 -1.70
N VAL A 8 -19.07 -13.69 -1.58
CA VAL A 8 -18.51 -13.21 -0.32
C VAL A 8 -18.69 -11.70 -0.30
N ASP A 9 -19.15 -11.18 0.83
CA ASP A 9 -19.42 -9.77 1.04
C ASP A 9 -18.45 -9.20 2.08
N PHE A 10 -17.83 -8.07 1.77
CA PHE A 10 -16.84 -7.39 2.60
C PHE A 10 -17.32 -6.02 3.12
N ARG A 11 -18.63 -5.71 3.02
CA ARG A 11 -19.19 -4.41 3.46
C ARG A 11 -18.90 -4.03 4.91
N ASN A 12 -18.70 -5.01 5.79
CA ASN A 12 -18.41 -4.81 7.22
C ASN A 12 -17.05 -5.40 7.61
N THR A 13 -16.06 -5.27 6.72
CA THR A 13 -14.72 -5.83 6.92
C THR A 13 -13.66 -4.76 6.72
N VAL A 14 -12.70 -4.69 7.63
CA VAL A 14 -11.46 -3.91 7.44
C VAL A 14 -10.43 -4.81 6.77
N ILE A 15 -9.93 -4.38 5.61
CA ILE A 15 -8.86 -5.08 4.89
C ILE A 15 -7.57 -4.33 5.18
N VAL A 16 -6.61 -5.01 5.81
CA VAL A 16 -5.26 -4.49 6.05
C VAL A 16 -4.30 -5.23 5.14
N MET A 17 -3.47 -4.48 4.43
CA MET A 17 -2.43 -5.00 3.55
C MET A 17 -1.08 -4.45 3.99
N THR A 18 -0.05 -5.29 3.98
CA THR A 18 1.31 -4.91 4.37
C THR A 18 2.28 -5.29 3.27
N SER A 19 3.25 -4.42 3.00
CA SER A 19 4.31 -4.66 2.04
C SER A 19 5.64 -4.21 2.62
N ASN A 20 6.72 -4.89 2.26
CA ASN A 20 8.09 -4.47 2.55
C ASN A 20 8.70 -3.64 1.40
N LEU A 21 7.91 -3.28 0.38
CA LEU A 21 8.37 -2.48 -0.75
C LEU A 21 8.76 -1.07 -0.28
N GLY A 22 9.93 -0.58 -0.72
CA GLY A 22 10.47 0.72 -0.29
C GLY A 22 11.11 0.71 1.11
N SER A 23 11.25 -0.46 1.74
CA SER A 23 11.89 -0.59 3.07
C SER A 23 13.35 -0.15 3.08
N ASP A 24 14.05 -0.26 1.96
CA ASP A 24 15.39 0.27 1.73
C ASP A 24 15.42 1.81 1.74
N ILE A 25 14.44 2.44 1.09
CA ILE A 25 14.28 3.91 1.07
C ILE A 25 13.99 4.42 2.48
N ILE A 26 13.10 3.74 3.21
CA ILE A 26 12.78 4.08 4.60
C ILE A 26 14.03 3.98 5.47
N GLN A 27 14.83 2.91 5.33
CA GLN A 27 16.07 2.73 6.10
C GLN A 27 17.12 3.81 5.78
N GLN A 28 17.27 4.21 4.52
CA GLN A 28 18.22 5.26 4.13
C GLN A 28 17.79 6.65 4.60
N LYS A 29 16.49 6.91 4.66
CA LYS A 29 15.91 8.19 5.08
C LYS A 29 15.52 8.22 6.56
N ALA A 30 15.72 7.12 7.29
CA ALA A 30 15.50 7.04 8.72
C ALA A 30 16.48 7.97 9.45
N GLY A 31 16.03 9.19 9.73
CA GLY A 31 16.85 10.25 10.34
C GLY A 31 16.70 11.61 9.67
N GLU A 32 16.13 11.67 8.46
CA GLU A 32 15.71 12.93 7.83
C GLU A 32 14.31 13.31 8.33
N GLU A 33 14.11 14.53 8.86
CA GLU A 33 12.80 15.01 9.37
C GLU A 33 11.76 15.26 8.26
N ASN A 34 11.99 14.79 7.03
CA ASN A 34 11.12 15.04 5.89
C ASN A 34 10.29 13.81 5.52
N TYR A 35 9.26 13.56 6.34
CA TYR A 35 8.29 12.49 6.15
C TYR A 35 7.64 12.50 4.76
N GLU A 36 7.26 13.67 4.25
CA GLU A 36 6.60 13.80 2.95
C GLU A 36 7.53 13.39 1.79
N SER A 37 8.81 13.75 1.86
CA SER A 37 9.79 13.30 0.87
C SER A 37 9.97 11.78 0.87
N MET A 38 10.05 11.17 2.06
CA MET A 38 10.14 9.72 2.21
C MET A 38 8.89 9.04 1.65
N LYS A 39 7.70 9.52 2.04
CA LYS A 39 6.42 8.99 1.59
C LYS A 39 6.30 9.04 0.06
N ASN A 40 6.65 10.16 -0.57
CA ASN A 40 6.61 10.29 -2.02
C ASN A 40 7.55 9.29 -2.73
N ALA A 41 8.76 9.11 -2.21
CA ALA A 41 9.72 8.15 -2.76
C ALA A 41 9.22 6.69 -2.63
N VAL A 42 8.62 6.34 -1.49
CA VAL A 42 8.00 5.00 -1.31
C VAL A 42 6.80 4.83 -2.25
N MET A 43 5.96 5.85 -2.42
CA MET A 43 4.80 5.82 -3.31
C MET A 43 5.20 5.69 -4.79
N GLU A 44 6.33 6.24 -5.21
CA GLU A 44 6.87 6.03 -6.56
C GLU A 44 7.18 4.54 -6.81
N VAL A 45 7.86 3.88 -5.87
CA VAL A 45 8.15 2.44 -5.98
C VAL A 45 6.85 1.62 -5.98
N VAL A 46 5.88 1.95 -5.11
CA VAL A 46 4.55 1.32 -5.09
C VAL A 46 3.86 1.46 -6.45
N GLY A 47 3.92 2.63 -7.07
CA GLY A 47 3.35 2.91 -8.39
C GLY A 47 4.00 2.12 -9.54
N THR A 48 5.27 1.74 -9.41
CA THR A 48 5.94 0.86 -10.38
C THR A 48 5.59 -0.61 -10.22
N HIS A 49 5.28 -1.04 -8.98
CA HIS A 49 5.01 -2.45 -8.67
C HIS A 49 3.55 -2.83 -8.83
N PHE A 50 2.62 -1.97 -8.37
CA PHE A 50 1.19 -2.21 -8.43
C PHE A 50 0.55 -1.42 -9.55
N ARG A 51 -0.45 -2.02 -10.21
CA ARG A 51 -1.21 -1.32 -11.24
C ARG A 51 -2.03 -0.17 -10.62
N PRO A 52 -2.23 0.95 -11.32
CA PRO A 52 -2.99 2.08 -10.80
C PRO A 52 -4.39 1.71 -10.32
N GLU A 53 -5.06 0.75 -10.95
CA GLU A 53 -6.40 0.30 -10.57
C GLU A 53 -6.45 -0.41 -9.22
N PHE A 54 -5.33 -0.95 -8.74
CA PHE A 54 -5.21 -1.49 -7.39
C PHE A 54 -5.00 -0.37 -6.38
N ILE A 55 -4.06 0.54 -6.66
CA ILE A 55 -3.72 1.66 -5.77
C ILE A 55 -4.94 2.55 -5.57
N ASN A 56 -5.72 2.80 -6.63
CA ASN A 56 -6.96 3.59 -6.58
C ASN A 56 -8.11 2.95 -5.76
N ARG A 57 -7.93 1.72 -5.25
CA ARG A 57 -8.89 1.03 -4.37
C ARG A 57 -8.47 1.02 -2.90
N VAL A 58 -7.32 1.61 -2.58
CA VAL A 58 -6.84 1.74 -1.21
C VAL A 58 -7.17 3.15 -0.72
N ASP A 59 -7.90 3.24 0.38
CA ASP A 59 -8.33 4.53 0.93
C ASP A 59 -7.18 5.29 1.58
N GLU A 60 -6.33 4.59 2.34
CA GLU A 60 -5.23 5.19 3.08
C GLU A 60 -3.96 4.33 2.97
N VAL A 61 -2.83 4.99 2.72
CA VAL A 61 -1.50 4.39 2.73
C VAL A 61 -0.67 5.02 3.85
N VAL A 62 -0.20 4.16 4.75
CA VAL A 62 0.66 4.53 5.88
C VAL A 62 2.08 4.04 5.59
N VAL A 63 3.06 4.93 5.76
CA VAL A 63 4.50 4.70 5.57
C VAL A 63 5.22 5.07 6.85
#